data_AF-A0A521H1T8-F1
#
_entry.id   AF-A0A521H1T8-F1
#
_cell.length_a   1.000
_cell.length_b   1.000
_cell.length_c   1.000
_cell.angle_alpha   90.00
_cell.angle_beta   90.00
_cell.angle_gamma   90.00
#
_symmetry.space_group_name_H-M   'P 1'
#
loop_
_entity.id
_entity.type
_entity.pdbx_description
1 polymer ?
#
loop_
_entity_poly.entity_id
_entity_poly.type
_entity_poly.pdbx_seq_one_letter_code
_entity_poly.pdbx_strand_id
1 'polypeptide(L)'
;MNIASLLVCWLAQEPAQDLAALLDGARAAATTAPAPAGGFLASGTVRYLGMEGTYELLFDPERGAFRAARGGELAETVTWNGAEGWVQDWSGASYPLQMREREDTLLQHAVATSSWTRPGASLQIELLQADDGGEAVLSLRLKGGRSEGRLRLHRASGRPSTLELMAHGSPSTWLFSDWEGGLARTQTLQREEELLDVRITSVKAAPVFVRDPYAAAPVFPESTRFDPAVPAELEVKRVPSGHLLVHPRVDGRDLGWFILDSGAGSMVLDHADAEELGTESFGRVQAVGVGGAVQASFHRAGQFQLGPLTMDGPVFVDLDLSFLEPIFGMEIGGIVGFDVLARAVVEVDLNQPRVALHDPRTYELPRGSWQDLLLDQKLPVVRGRFEGDHDGLFRLDTGANDTLTFMTPAVERLRLLEGRETTRSMHGGVGGMQTLFRGKLQWLEIGGQRLEGLDAGFSESAGGAMHDAYTDANVGHGVLGQFELVFDYFHQRIAFLPRE
;
A
#
# COMPACT_ATOMS: atom_id res chain seq x y z
N MET A 1 32.84 -14.29 -43.89
CA MET A 1 32.40 -13.25 -42.93
C MET A 1 30.94 -12.96 -43.25
N ASN A 2 30.01 -13.40 -42.40
CA ASN A 2 28.60 -13.55 -42.76
C ASN A 2 27.81 -12.25 -42.50
N ILE A 3 27.13 -11.74 -43.53
CA ILE A 3 26.41 -10.44 -43.54
C ILE A 3 25.26 -10.44 -42.50
N ALA A 4 24.71 -11.62 -42.17
CA ALA A 4 23.67 -11.77 -41.15
C ALA A 4 24.14 -11.42 -39.73
N SER A 5 25.43 -11.62 -39.40
CA SER A 5 25.97 -11.28 -38.07
C SER A 5 26.23 -9.77 -37.91
N LEU A 6 26.47 -9.06 -39.00
CA LEU A 6 26.67 -7.60 -38.99
C LEU A 6 25.33 -6.85 -38.87
N LEU A 7 24.26 -7.33 -39.52
CA LEU A 7 22.91 -6.73 -39.44
C LEU A 7 22.27 -6.85 -38.05
N VAL A 8 22.46 -7.99 -37.37
CA VAL A 8 21.95 -8.18 -35.99
C VAL A 8 22.70 -7.29 -34.99
N CYS A 9 24.01 -7.08 -35.17
CA CYS A 9 24.76 -6.12 -34.36
C CYS A 9 24.36 -4.67 -34.62
N TRP A 10 23.96 -4.32 -35.86
CA TRP A 10 23.59 -2.95 -36.21
C TRP A 10 22.19 -2.56 -35.69
N LEU A 11 21.20 -3.45 -35.82
CA LEU A 11 19.83 -3.20 -35.32
C LEU A 11 19.74 -3.17 -33.78
N ALA A 12 20.62 -3.88 -33.08
CA ALA A 12 20.71 -3.80 -31.62
C ALA A 12 21.52 -2.57 -31.14
N GLN A 13 22.32 -1.94 -32.01
CA GLN A 13 23.13 -0.77 -31.68
C GLN A 13 22.32 0.54 -31.71
N GLU A 14 21.35 0.69 -32.62
CA GLU A 14 20.53 1.92 -32.73
C GLU A 14 19.71 2.23 -31.45
N PRO A 15 18.95 1.28 -30.86
CA PRO A 15 18.18 1.55 -29.65
C PRO A 15 19.06 1.88 -28.44
N ALA A 16 20.24 1.25 -28.37
CA ALA A 16 21.20 1.49 -27.29
C ALA A 16 21.87 2.88 -27.41
N GLN A 17 22.16 3.32 -28.64
CA GLN A 17 22.69 4.66 -28.90
C GLN A 17 21.63 5.73 -28.62
N ASP A 18 20.39 5.51 -29.04
CA ASP A 18 19.27 6.42 -28.76
C ASP A 18 19.01 6.55 -27.27
N LEU A 19 18.98 5.43 -26.53
CA LEU A 19 18.82 5.46 -25.08
C LEU A 19 19.96 6.24 -24.40
N ALA A 20 21.21 6.00 -24.80
CA ALA A 20 22.36 6.73 -24.26
C ALA A 20 22.24 8.24 -24.50
N ALA A 21 21.88 8.64 -25.72
CA ALA A 21 21.69 10.05 -26.06
C ALA A 21 20.55 10.71 -25.27
N LEU A 22 19.43 10.00 -25.08
CA LEU A 22 18.31 10.46 -24.26
C LEU A 22 18.71 10.65 -22.79
N LEU A 23 19.44 9.68 -22.22
CA LEU A 23 19.92 9.77 -20.84
C LEU A 23 20.92 10.90 -20.64
N ASP A 24 21.84 11.11 -21.59
CA ASP A 24 22.80 12.21 -21.54
C ASP A 24 22.11 13.58 -21.67
N GLY A 25 21.11 13.69 -22.54
CA GLY A 25 20.25 14.88 -22.63
C GLY A 25 19.52 15.17 -21.33
N ALA A 26 18.93 14.16 -20.70
CA ALA A 26 18.24 14.29 -19.42
C ALA A 26 19.20 14.68 -18.27
N ARG A 27 20.40 14.10 -18.22
CA ARG A 27 21.46 14.50 -17.25
C ARG A 27 21.87 15.95 -17.45
N ALA A 28 22.12 16.35 -18.69
CA ALA A 28 22.49 17.72 -19.02
C ALA A 28 21.39 18.70 -18.55
N ALA A 29 20.11 18.40 -18.82
CA ALA A 29 18.98 19.18 -18.37
C ALA A 29 18.93 19.32 -16.83
N ALA A 30 19.20 18.23 -16.10
CA ALA A 30 19.19 18.22 -14.64
C ALA A 30 20.30 19.08 -14.01
N THR A 31 21.45 19.25 -14.69
CA THR A 31 22.61 20.01 -14.17
C THR A 31 22.51 21.53 -14.34
N THR A 32 21.46 22.06 -14.97
CA THR A 32 21.38 23.48 -15.36
C THR A 32 21.09 24.48 -14.22
N ALA A 33 20.95 24.04 -12.96
CA ALA A 33 21.00 24.89 -11.76
C ALA A 33 21.46 24.04 -10.55
N PRO A 34 22.28 24.58 -9.63
CA PRO A 34 22.97 23.75 -8.65
C PRO A 34 21.99 23.35 -7.54
N ALA A 35 21.76 22.05 -7.36
CA ALA A 35 21.48 21.57 -6.01
C ALA A 35 22.66 22.05 -5.14
N PRO A 36 22.43 22.78 -4.03
CA PRO A 36 23.50 23.18 -3.13
C PRO A 36 24.29 21.94 -2.71
N ALA A 37 25.62 22.08 -2.55
CA ALA A 37 26.46 20.98 -2.08
C ALA A 37 25.87 20.44 -0.75
N GLY A 38 25.54 19.14 -0.70
CA GLY A 38 24.87 18.52 0.44
C GLY A 38 23.34 18.46 0.37
N GLY A 39 22.70 18.82 -0.75
CA GLY A 39 21.26 18.66 -0.99
C GLY A 39 20.43 19.92 -0.80
N PHE A 40 19.10 19.77 -0.88
CA PHE A 40 18.15 20.89 -0.77
C PHE A 40 16.94 20.59 0.10
N LEU A 41 16.34 21.65 0.63
CA LEU A 41 14.99 21.67 1.19
C LEU A 41 14.09 22.48 0.25
N ALA A 42 13.12 21.80 -0.35
CA ALA A 42 12.06 22.41 -1.13
C ALA A 42 10.79 22.51 -0.28
N SER A 43 10.08 23.64 -0.38
CA SER A 43 8.84 23.89 0.36
C SER A 43 7.79 24.50 -0.55
N GLY A 44 6.52 24.22 -0.26
CA GLY A 44 5.42 24.63 -1.11
C GLY A 44 4.05 24.28 -0.53
N THR A 45 3.07 24.19 -1.41
CA THR A 45 1.70 23.77 -1.09
C THR A 45 1.41 22.42 -1.72
N VAL A 46 0.50 21.67 -1.10
CA VAL A 46 -0.10 20.49 -1.69
C VAL A 46 -1.61 20.58 -1.61
N ARG A 47 -2.31 20.17 -2.65
CA ARG A 47 -3.72 19.80 -2.58
C ARG A 47 -3.80 18.29 -2.66
N TYR A 48 -4.35 17.64 -1.65
CA TYR A 48 -4.42 16.17 -1.55
C TYR A 48 -5.81 15.78 -1.07
N LEU A 49 -6.47 14.87 -1.81
CA LEU A 49 -7.81 14.37 -1.46
C LEU A 49 -8.81 15.52 -1.21
N GLY A 50 -8.74 16.57 -2.05
CA GLY A 50 -9.59 17.75 -1.97
C GLY A 50 -9.21 18.78 -0.91
N MET A 51 -8.18 18.54 -0.09
CA MET A 51 -7.74 19.42 0.99
C MET A 51 -6.44 20.15 0.67
N GLU A 52 -6.34 21.40 1.09
CA GLU A 52 -5.11 22.19 1.00
C GLU A 52 -4.18 21.87 2.18
N GLY A 53 -2.88 21.91 1.92
CA GLY A 53 -1.84 21.55 2.87
C GLY A 53 -0.49 22.15 2.51
N THR A 54 0.50 21.83 3.34
CA THR A 54 1.89 22.22 3.12
C THR A 54 2.68 21.06 2.57
N TYR A 55 3.68 21.34 1.74
CA TYR A 55 4.59 20.33 1.21
C TYR A 55 6.02 20.69 1.55
N GLU A 56 6.79 19.71 2.01
CA GLU A 56 8.23 19.80 2.17
C GLU A 56 8.91 18.58 1.54
N LEU A 57 10.02 18.82 0.84
CA LEU A 57 10.90 17.78 0.32
C LEU A 57 12.34 18.14 0.69
N LEU A 58 12.91 17.37 1.61
CA LEU A 58 14.35 17.35 1.85
C LEU A 58 14.97 16.26 0.96
N PHE A 59 15.98 16.60 0.18
CA PHE A 59 16.58 15.68 -0.80
C PHE A 59 18.11 15.74 -0.80
N ASP A 60 18.74 14.57 -0.75
CA ASP A 60 20.17 14.36 -0.94
C ASP A 60 20.42 13.73 -2.33
N PRO A 61 20.97 14.49 -3.29
CA PRO A 61 21.22 14.00 -4.64
C PRO A 61 22.34 12.97 -4.75
N GLU A 62 23.28 12.94 -3.80
CA GLU A 62 24.40 11.99 -3.82
C GLU A 62 23.92 10.60 -3.41
N ARG A 63 23.10 10.52 -2.35
CA ARG A 63 22.53 9.26 -1.85
C ARG A 63 21.25 8.86 -2.59
N GLY A 64 20.54 9.82 -3.17
CA GLY A 64 19.15 9.65 -3.59
C GLY A 64 18.21 9.49 -2.38
N ALA A 65 18.61 10.01 -1.23
CA ALA A 65 17.83 9.96 0.01
C ALA A 65 16.84 11.13 0.06
N PHE A 66 15.67 10.91 0.65
CA PHE A 66 14.67 11.96 0.77
C PHE A 66 13.81 11.84 2.02
N ARG A 67 13.26 12.98 2.43
CA ARG A 67 12.14 13.08 3.35
C ARG A 67 11.09 14.00 2.72
N ALA A 68 9.96 13.43 2.34
CA ALA A 68 8.82 14.16 1.82
C ALA A 68 7.74 14.22 2.89
N ALA A 69 7.25 15.42 3.20
CA ALA A 69 6.20 15.63 4.19
C ALA A 69 5.05 16.42 3.59
N ARG A 70 3.84 15.93 3.79
CA ARG A 70 2.58 16.63 3.55
C ARG A 70 2.00 17.00 4.90
N GLY A 71 1.77 18.29 5.14
CA GLY A 71 1.08 18.78 6.33
C GLY A 71 -0.39 19.10 6.04
N GLY A 72 -1.24 19.04 7.05
CA GLY A 72 -2.68 19.25 6.94
C GLY A 72 -3.45 18.23 7.78
N GLU A 73 -4.75 18.09 7.51
CA GLU A 73 -5.65 17.19 8.24
C GLU A 73 -5.27 15.71 8.07
N LEU A 74 -4.81 15.35 6.87
CA LEU A 74 -4.24 14.04 6.53
C LEU A 74 -2.73 14.14 6.31
N ALA A 75 -2.00 14.52 7.36
CA ALA A 75 -0.55 14.65 7.29
C ALA A 75 0.12 13.31 7.01
N GLU A 76 1.20 13.31 6.23
CA GLU A 76 2.02 12.12 5.97
C GLU A 76 3.48 12.52 5.85
N THR A 77 4.38 11.70 6.37
CA THR A 77 5.82 11.82 6.11
C THR A 77 6.35 10.51 5.56
N VAL A 78 7.01 10.57 4.41
CA VAL A 78 7.73 9.46 3.80
C VAL A 78 9.22 9.75 3.83
N THR A 79 10.00 8.76 4.25
CA THR A 79 11.47 8.85 4.34
C THR A 79 12.12 7.71 3.57
N TRP A 80 13.29 7.99 3.02
CA TRP A 80 14.16 7.02 2.38
C TRP A 80 15.61 7.43 2.58
N ASN A 81 16.41 6.58 3.24
CA ASN A 81 17.82 6.90 3.54
C ASN A 81 18.81 6.41 2.47
N GLY A 82 18.32 5.81 1.38
CA GLY A 82 19.13 5.14 0.35
C GLY A 82 19.09 3.61 0.42
N ALA A 83 18.61 3.03 1.52
CA ALA A 83 18.51 1.59 1.73
C ALA A 83 17.16 1.16 2.32
N GLU A 84 16.66 1.93 3.29
CA GLU A 84 15.40 1.68 3.99
C GLU A 84 14.56 2.95 3.99
N GLY A 85 13.25 2.76 4.09
CA GLY A 85 12.30 3.86 4.19
C GLY A 85 11.15 3.55 5.11
N TRP A 86 10.46 4.60 5.52
CA TRP A 86 9.32 4.53 6.42
C TRP A 86 8.27 5.55 6.01
N VAL A 87 7.02 5.21 6.25
CA VAL A 87 5.87 6.09 6.17
C VAL A 87 5.35 6.32 7.60
N GLN A 88 5.06 7.57 7.93
CA GLN A 88 4.21 7.93 9.05
C GLN A 88 2.95 8.59 8.48
N ASP A 89 1.80 7.98 8.69
CA ASP A 89 0.54 8.48 8.16
C ASP A 89 -0.21 9.42 9.13
N TRP A 90 -1.39 9.87 8.72
CA TRP A 90 -2.20 10.84 9.46
C TRP A 90 -2.75 10.30 10.77
N SER A 91 -2.77 8.99 10.96
CA SER A 91 -3.11 8.40 12.25
C SER A 91 -1.96 8.61 13.26
N GLY A 92 -0.74 8.83 12.76
CA GLY A 92 0.51 8.86 13.52
C GLY A 92 1.22 7.50 13.57
N ALA A 93 0.62 6.45 13.02
CA ALA A 93 1.23 5.13 12.88
C ALA A 93 2.40 5.17 11.89
N SER A 94 3.47 4.46 12.22
CA SER A 94 4.65 4.33 11.37
C SER A 94 4.78 2.90 10.86
N TYR A 95 5.09 2.73 9.58
CA TYR A 95 5.31 1.43 8.96
C TYR A 95 6.41 1.51 7.88
N PRO A 96 7.11 0.40 7.61
CA PRO A 96 8.20 0.39 6.63
C PRO A 96 7.68 0.61 5.21
N LEU A 97 8.44 1.36 4.42
CA LEU A 97 8.20 1.53 3.00
C LEU A 97 8.73 0.29 2.25
N GLN A 98 7.83 -0.60 1.82
CA GLN A 98 8.18 -1.86 1.16
C GLN A 98 7.21 -2.20 0.02
N MET A 99 7.52 -3.30 -0.70
CA MET A 99 6.72 -3.81 -1.83
C MET A 99 6.31 -2.73 -2.84
N ARG A 100 5.04 -2.67 -3.28
CA ARG A 100 4.59 -1.73 -4.30
C ARG A 100 4.79 -0.29 -3.86
N GLU A 101 4.38 0.03 -2.63
CA GLU A 101 4.44 1.39 -2.09
C GLU A 101 5.87 1.94 -2.14
N ARG A 102 6.87 1.09 -1.86
CA ARG A 102 8.29 1.45 -2.05
C ARG A 102 8.60 1.77 -3.50
N GLU A 103 8.25 0.90 -4.43
CA GLU A 103 8.68 1.09 -5.82
C GLU A 103 8.07 2.32 -6.45
N ASP A 104 6.76 2.49 -6.26
CA ASP A 104 6.01 3.60 -6.83
C ASP A 104 6.51 4.94 -6.24
N THR A 105 6.74 4.99 -4.92
CA THR A 105 7.32 6.15 -4.24
C THR A 105 8.71 6.47 -4.75
N LEU A 106 9.60 5.46 -4.86
CA LEU A 106 10.97 5.67 -5.30
C LEU A 106 11.04 6.09 -6.77
N LEU A 107 10.22 5.50 -7.64
CA LEU A 107 10.15 5.88 -9.06
C LEU A 107 9.65 7.33 -9.21
N GLN A 108 8.57 7.70 -8.51
CA GLN A 108 8.03 9.05 -8.54
C GLN A 108 9.04 10.08 -8.04
N HIS A 109 9.68 9.87 -6.89
CA HIS A 109 10.70 10.78 -6.37
C HIS A 109 11.94 10.81 -7.25
N ALA A 110 12.35 9.67 -7.83
CA ALA A 110 13.47 9.62 -8.74
C ALA A 110 13.24 10.47 -9.98
N VAL A 111 12.03 10.42 -10.56
CA VAL A 111 11.64 11.26 -11.70
C VAL A 111 11.55 12.73 -11.28
N ALA A 112 10.82 13.06 -10.22
CA ALA A 112 10.59 14.44 -9.76
C ALA A 112 11.90 15.19 -9.45
N THR A 113 12.95 14.47 -9.04
CA THR A 113 14.26 15.02 -8.67
C THR A 113 15.34 14.79 -9.74
N SER A 114 14.96 14.25 -10.91
CA SER A 114 15.88 13.83 -12.00
C SER A 114 16.94 12.81 -11.59
N SER A 115 16.89 12.25 -10.38
CA SER A 115 17.87 11.31 -9.85
C SER A 115 17.78 9.92 -10.49
N TRP A 116 16.71 9.64 -11.25
CA TRP A 116 16.60 8.47 -12.12
C TRP A 116 17.73 8.38 -13.16
N THR A 117 18.33 9.51 -13.54
CA THR A 117 19.46 9.57 -14.49
C THR A 117 20.83 9.36 -13.86
N ARG A 118 20.91 9.32 -12.52
CA ARG A 118 22.17 9.27 -11.76
C ARG A 118 22.96 7.98 -12.07
N PRO A 119 24.27 8.07 -12.32
CA PRO A 119 25.12 6.88 -12.36
C PRO A 119 25.01 6.09 -11.04
N GLY A 120 24.67 4.81 -11.12
CA GLY A 120 24.48 3.97 -9.93
C GLY A 120 23.07 4.00 -9.32
N ALA A 121 22.09 4.69 -9.95
CA ALA A 121 20.69 4.46 -9.62
C ALA A 121 20.35 2.96 -9.75
N SER A 122 19.61 2.41 -8.78
CA SER A 122 19.18 1.01 -8.79
C SER A 122 18.00 0.77 -9.74
N LEU A 123 18.06 1.35 -10.93
CA LEU A 123 17.04 1.27 -11.96
C LEU A 123 17.52 0.43 -13.15
N GLN A 124 16.59 -0.30 -13.75
CA GLN A 124 16.65 -0.82 -15.10
C GLN A 124 15.84 0.13 -15.97
N ILE A 125 16.46 0.61 -17.05
CA ILE A 125 15.84 1.57 -17.97
C ILE A 125 15.92 1.00 -19.37
N GLU A 126 14.78 0.92 -20.05
CA GLU A 126 14.69 0.42 -21.41
C GLU A 126 13.97 1.44 -22.30
N LEU A 127 14.43 1.59 -23.54
CA LEU A 127 13.75 2.42 -24.53
C LEU A 127 12.57 1.64 -25.11
N LEU A 128 11.35 2.09 -24.84
CA LEU A 128 10.14 1.50 -25.41
C LEU A 128 9.83 2.11 -26.78
N GLN A 129 9.97 3.43 -26.89
CA GLN A 129 9.73 4.17 -28.13
C GLN A 129 10.68 5.36 -28.23
N ALA A 130 11.43 5.44 -29.35
CA ALA A 130 12.38 6.52 -29.59
C ALA A 130 11.67 7.85 -29.82
N ASP A 131 10.64 7.90 -30.67
CA ASP A 131 9.91 9.12 -30.97
C ASP A 131 8.39 8.86 -31.02
N ASP A 132 7.66 9.62 -30.22
CA ASP A 132 6.20 9.70 -30.15
C ASP A 132 5.82 11.18 -30.11
N GLY A 133 5.73 11.81 -31.28
CA GLY A 133 5.34 13.22 -31.38
C GLY A 133 6.31 14.20 -30.70
N GLY A 134 7.61 13.91 -30.71
CA GLY A 134 8.64 14.73 -30.05
C GLY A 134 8.95 14.31 -28.61
N GLU A 135 8.29 13.28 -28.10
CA GLU A 135 8.61 12.62 -26.84
C GLU A 135 9.29 11.27 -27.08
N ALA A 136 10.09 10.81 -26.13
CA ALA A 136 10.53 9.42 -26.05
C ALA A 136 9.81 8.74 -24.87
N VAL A 137 9.61 7.42 -24.98
CA VAL A 137 8.98 6.61 -23.93
C VAL A 137 9.99 5.59 -23.40
N LEU A 138 10.24 5.65 -22.10
CA LEU A 138 11.14 4.75 -21.39
C LEU A 138 10.36 3.87 -20.41
N SER A 139 10.77 2.62 -20.26
CA SER A 139 10.42 1.78 -19.12
C SER A 139 11.41 2.04 -18.00
N LEU A 140 10.91 2.26 -16.79
CA LEU A 140 11.70 2.40 -15.56
C LEU A 140 11.25 1.32 -14.57
N ARG A 141 12.19 0.52 -14.08
CA ARG A 141 11.95 -0.48 -13.04
C ARG A 141 13.04 -0.44 -12.00
N LEU A 142 12.71 -0.63 -10.72
CA LEU A 142 13.75 -0.92 -9.72
C LEU A 142 14.35 -2.29 -9.99
N LYS A 143 15.66 -2.43 -9.79
CA LYS A 143 16.34 -3.73 -9.92
C LYS A 143 15.75 -4.72 -8.91
N GLY A 144 15.21 -5.84 -9.42
CA GLY A 144 14.54 -6.85 -8.60
C GLY A 144 13.10 -6.50 -8.22
N GLY A 145 12.59 -5.37 -8.71
CA GLY A 145 11.23 -4.93 -8.51
C GLY A 145 10.22 -5.53 -9.48
N ARG A 146 8.93 -5.38 -9.16
CA ARG A 146 7.81 -5.82 -10.01
C ARG A 146 7.06 -4.65 -10.64
N SER A 147 7.21 -3.43 -10.13
CA SER A 147 6.53 -2.26 -10.69
C SER A 147 7.24 -1.76 -11.94
N GLU A 148 6.48 -1.51 -13.00
CA GLU A 148 6.96 -0.85 -14.22
C GLU A 148 6.35 0.54 -14.33
N GLY A 149 7.23 1.55 -14.39
CA GLY A 149 6.86 2.92 -14.71
C GLY A 149 7.13 3.23 -16.18
N ARG A 150 6.15 3.84 -16.86
CA ARG A 150 6.33 4.37 -18.23
C ARG A 150 6.59 5.86 -18.15
N LEU A 151 7.83 6.24 -18.41
CA LEU A 151 8.28 7.63 -18.38
C LEU A 151 8.23 8.21 -19.80
N ARG A 152 7.47 9.30 -19.99
CA ARG A 152 7.57 10.15 -21.17
C ARG A 152 8.55 11.27 -20.91
N LEU A 153 9.44 11.53 -21.88
CA LEU A 153 10.36 12.67 -21.84
C LEU A 153 10.33 13.47 -23.14
N HIS A 154 10.37 14.79 -23.04
CA HIS A 154 10.51 15.65 -24.20
C HIS A 154 11.93 15.56 -24.77
N ARG A 155 12.08 15.12 -26.03
CA ARG A 155 13.40 14.91 -26.65
C ARG A 155 14.22 16.21 -26.73
N ALA A 156 13.56 17.33 -27.00
CA ALA A 156 14.22 18.63 -27.18
C ALA A 156 14.81 19.21 -25.88
N SER A 157 14.16 18.96 -24.74
CA SER A 157 14.58 19.52 -23.44
C SER A 157 15.22 18.49 -22.52
N GLY A 158 15.08 17.19 -22.81
CA GLY A 158 15.50 16.10 -21.93
C GLY A 158 14.67 15.99 -20.64
N ARG A 159 13.56 16.74 -20.51
CA ARG A 159 12.76 16.81 -19.28
C ARG A 159 11.62 15.80 -19.32
N PRO A 160 11.39 15.05 -18.22
CA PRO A 160 10.21 14.23 -18.07
C PRO A 160 8.93 15.07 -18.16
N SER A 161 7.92 14.53 -18.83
CA SER A 161 6.57 15.10 -18.92
C SER A 161 5.59 14.30 -18.07
N THR A 162 5.60 12.96 -18.20
CA THR A 162 4.74 12.09 -17.39
C THR A 162 5.46 10.82 -16.91
N LEU A 163 4.99 10.28 -15.79
CA LEU A 163 5.28 8.92 -15.33
C LEU A 163 3.95 8.20 -15.07
N GLU A 164 3.68 7.15 -15.83
CA GLU A 164 2.52 6.28 -15.63
C GLU A 164 2.92 5.04 -14.82
N LEU A 165 2.19 4.75 -13.75
CA LEU A 165 2.35 3.59 -12.86
C LEU A 165 1.00 2.87 -12.75
N MET A 166 1.00 1.53 -12.59
CA MET A 166 -0.23 0.75 -12.45
C MET A 166 -0.56 0.46 -10.99
N ALA A 167 -1.75 0.88 -10.54
CA ALA A 167 -2.27 0.62 -9.20
C ALA A 167 -3.64 -0.06 -9.29
N HIS A 168 -3.75 -1.29 -8.76
CA HIS A 168 -5.01 -2.06 -8.75
C HIS A 168 -5.67 -2.21 -10.14
N GLY A 169 -4.87 -2.35 -11.20
CA GLY A 169 -5.34 -2.48 -12.57
C GLY A 169 -5.71 -1.15 -13.26
N SER A 170 -5.73 -0.04 -12.53
CA SER A 170 -5.92 1.30 -13.08
C SER A 170 -4.58 2.03 -13.23
N PRO A 171 -4.36 2.79 -14.32
CA PRO A 171 -3.21 3.66 -14.45
C PRO A 171 -3.32 4.85 -13.50
N SER A 172 -2.18 5.24 -12.94
CA SER A 172 -1.98 6.46 -12.18
C SER A 172 -0.88 7.26 -12.88
N THR A 173 -1.19 8.49 -13.24
CA THR A 173 -0.30 9.31 -14.08
C THR A 173 0.18 10.51 -13.30
N TRP A 174 1.48 10.55 -13.08
CA TRP A 174 2.16 11.74 -12.62
C TRP A 174 2.51 12.64 -13.80
N LEU A 175 2.19 13.92 -13.69
CA LEU A 175 2.59 14.98 -14.61
C LEU A 175 3.63 15.86 -13.92
N PHE A 176 4.67 16.23 -14.65
CA PHE A 176 5.77 17.04 -14.14
C PHE A 176 5.97 18.29 -15.00
N SER A 177 5.99 19.46 -14.36
CA SER A 177 6.18 20.74 -15.05
C SER A 177 6.94 21.74 -14.18
N ASP A 178 7.16 22.94 -14.74
CA ASP A 178 7.83 24.07 -14.06
C ASP A 178 9.22 23.71 -13.52
N TRP A 179 9.94 22.90 -14.29
CA TRP A 179 11.27 22.39 -13.95
C TRP A 179 12.31 23.51 -13.73
N GLU A 180 12.95 23.48 -12.56
CA GLU A 180 14.10 24.31 -12.19
C GLU A 180 15.31 23.41 -11.85
N GLY A 181 16.38 23.52 -12.63
CA GLY A 181 17.48 22.54 -12.56
C GLY A 181 16.95 21.12 -12.79
N GLY A 182 17.23 20.22 -11.84
CA GLY A 182 16.75 18.83 -11.83
C GLY A 182 15.44 18.59 -11.08
N LEU A 183 14.76 19.62 -10.57
CA LEU A 183 13.55 19.48 -9.76
C LEU A 183 12.29 19.92 -10.54
N ALA A 184 11.27 19.07 -10.58
CA ALA A 184 9.93 19.43 -11.01
C ALA A 184 9.22 20.24 -9.90
N ARG A 185 8.97 21.54 -10.14
CA ARG A 185 8.30 22.38 -9.15
C ARG A 185 6.79 22.16 -9.09
N THR A 186 6.20 21.70 -10.19
CA THR A 186 4.79 21.34 -10.24
C THR A 186 4.71 19.85 -10.52
N GLN A 187 4.01 19.14 -9.65
CA GLN A 187 3.80 17.70 -9.75
C GLN A 187 2.33 17.41 -9.51
N THR A 188 1.68 16.73 -10.45
CA THR A 188 0.26 16.40 -10.35
C THR A 188 0.08 14.91 -10.55
N LEU A 189 -0.50 14.21 -9.57
CA LEU A 189 -0.98 12.85 -9.74
C LEU A 189 -2.44 12.90 -10.18
N GLN A 190 -2.73 12.27 -11.31
CA GLN A 190 -4.08 11.99 -11.78
C GLN A 190 -4.34 10.49 -11.70
N ARG A 191 -5.32 10.10 -10.88
CA ARG A 191 -5.76 8.72 -10.77
C ARG A 191 -7.27 8.70 -10.58
N GLU A 192 -8.01 8.37 -11.63
CA GLU A 192 -9.48 8.41 -11.62
C GLU A 192 -10.01 9.76 -11.10
N GLU A 193 -10.65 9.80 -9.93
CA GLU A 193 -11.12 11.04 -9.27
C GLU A 193 -10.16 11.57 -8.18
N GLU A 194 -9.09 10.83 -7.87
CA GLU A 194 -8.05 11.25 -6.95
C GLU A 194 -7.08 12.21 -7.66
N LEU A 195 -6.89 13.38 -7.03
CA LEU A 195 -5.95 14.40 -7.46
C LEU A 195 -5.01 14.73 -6.30
N LEU A 196 -3.71 14.67 -6.57
CA LEU A 196 -2.69 15.27 -5.73
C LEU A 196 -1.95 16.31 -6.56
N ASP A 197 -1.93 17.56 -6.10
CA ASP A 197 -1.21 18.67 -6.74
C ASP A 197 -0.17 19.24 -5.80
N VAL A 198 1.11 19.14 -6.13
CA VAL A 198 2.21 19.77 -5.40
C VAL A 198 2.72 20.97 -6.19
N ARG A 199 2.89 22.10 -5.49
CA ARG A 199 3.51 23.32 -6.03
C ARG A 199 4.63 23.80 -5.11
N ILE A 200 5.87 23.65 -5.57
CA ILE A 200 7.08 24.08 -4.87
C ILE A 200 7.33 25.56 -5.16
N THR A 201 7.30 26.37 -4.10
CA THR A 201 7.49 27.83 -4.19
C THR A 201 8.88 28.26 -3.73
N SER A 202 9.54 27.48 -2.86
CA SER A 202 10.88 27.77 -2.35
C SER A 202 11.80 26.56 -2.44
N VAL A 203 13.06 26.79 -2.79
CA VAL A 203 14.14 25.79 -2.74
C VAL A 203 15.34 26.45 -2.06
N LYS A 204 15.86 25.81 -1.03
CA LYS A 204 17.01 26.30 -0.24
C LYS A 204 18.03 25.18 -0.08
N ALA A 205 19.26 25.52 0.30
CA ALA A 205 20.23 24.53 0.73
C ALA A 205 19.68 23.71 1.91
N ALA A 206 19.96 22.41 1.90
CA ALA A 206 19.60 21.55 3.01
C ALA A 206 20.26 22.09 4.31
N PRO A 207 19.52 22.10 5.43
CA PRO A 207 20.11 22.41 6.74
C PRO A 207 21.24 21.42 7.08
N VAL A 208 22.11 21.81 8.01
CA VAL A 208 23.07 20.88 8.62
C VAL A 208 22.35 20.11 9.73
N PHE A 209 22.37 18.79 9.66
CA PHE A 209 21.73 17.92 10.63
C PHE A 209 22.77 17.23 11.52
N VAL A 210 22.44 17.09 12.81
CA VAL A 210 23.29 16.35 13.77
C VAL A 210 23.12 14.83 13.60
N ARG A 211 21.95 14.40 13.13
CA ARG A 211 21.60 13.00 12.84
C ARG A 211 21.12 12.91 11.39
N ASP A 212 21.15 11.70 10.82
CA ASP A 212 20.64 11.47 9.48
C ASP A 212 19.13 11.82 9.43
N PRO A 213 18.70 12.87 8.71
CA PRO A 213 17.31 13.31 8.67
C PRO A 213 16.43 12.36 7.82
N TYR A 214 17.04 11.41 7.13
CA TYR A 214 16.38 10.41 6.29
C TYR A 214 16.23 9.06 6.99
N ALA A 215 16.96 8.86 8.10
CA ALA A 215 16.84 7.67 8.93
C ALA A 215 15.64 7.81 9.87
N ALA A 216 14.48 7.32 9.45
CA ALA A 216 13.34 7.15 10.34
C ALA A 216 13.44 5.82 11.11
N ALA A 217 12.86 5.82 12.30
CA ALA A 217 12.63 4.64 13.13
C ALA A 217 11.13 4.54 13.40
N PRO A 218 10.59 3.34 13.71
CA PRO A 218 9.17 3.21 14.05
C PRO A 218 8.85 4.07 15.28
N VAL A 219 7.90 4.99 15.12
CA VAL A 219 7.39 5.82 16.21
C VAL A 219 6.05 5.25 16.65
N PHE A 220 5.95 4.89 17.93
CA PHE A 220 4.67 4.48 18.50
C PHE A 220 3.76 5.71 18.65
N PRO A 221 2.49 5.67 18.21
CA PRO A 221 1.64 6.86 18.22
C PRO A 221 1.36 7.38 19.64
N GLU A 222 1.69 8.66 19.90
CA GLU A 222 1.48 9.29 21.22
C GLU A 222 -0.01 9.43 21.58
N SER A 223 -0.90 9.43 20.57
CA SER A 223 -2.35 9.45 20.73
C SER A 223 -2.94 8.12 21.25
N THR A 224 -2.11 7.15 21.61
CA THR A 224 -2.53 5.78 21.96
C THR A 224 -2.22 5.45 23.42
N ARG A 225 -3.20 4.85 24.10
CA ARG A 225 -3.07 4.42 25.49
C ARG A 225 -3.67 3.03 25.69
N PHE A 226 -3.06 2.26 26.59
CA PHE A 226 -3.58 0.97 27.06
C PHE A 226 -3.88 1.08 28.56
N ASP A 227 -5.10 0.71 28.97
CA ASP A 227 -5.47 0.60 30.37
C ASP A 227 -5.20 -0.82 30.89
N PRO A 228 -4.20 -1.04 31.77
CA PRO A 228 -3.88 -2.36 32.30
C PRO A 228 -4.95 -2.90 33.26
N ALA A 229 -5.91 -2.09 33.71
CA ALA A 229 -7.03 -2.53 34.53
C ALA A 229 -8.18 -3.16 33.70
N VAL A 230 -8.18 -2.94 32.39
CA VAL A 230 -9.16 -3.52 31.46
C VAL A 230 -8.59 -4.83 30.88
N PRO A 231 -9.35 -5.94 30.90
CA PRO A 231 -8.90 -7.19 30.30
C PRO A 231 -8.55 -7.03 28.80
N ALA A 232 -7.50 -7.72 28.35
CA ALA A 232 -7.09 -7.71 26.95
C ALA A 232 -8.11 -8.37 26.01
N GLU A 233 -8.82 -9.39 26.50
CA GLU A 233 -9.83 -10.13 25.73
C GLU A 233 -11.09 -9.28 25.52
N LEU A 234 -11.51 -9.20 24.26
CA LEU A 234 -12.62 -8.37 23.81
C LEU A 234 -13.95 -9.11 23.87
N GLU A 235 -15.04 -8.35 23.87
CA GLU A 235 -16.34 -8.86 23.48
C GLU A 235 -16.32 -9.15 21.97
N VAL A 236 -16.63 -10.40 21.58
CA VAL A 236 -16.57 -10.86 20.20
C VAL A 236 -17.85 -11.57 19.80
N LYS A 237 -18.33 -11.27 18.59
CA LYS A 237 -19.46 -11.97 17.96
C LYS A 237 -19.06 -12.51 16.60
N ARG A 238 -19.26 -13.80 16.34
CA ARG A 238 -19.13 -14.37 14.99
C ARG A 238 -20.48 -14.36 14.28
N VAL A 239 -20.54 -13.74 13.11
CA VAL A 239 -21.75 -13.72 12.26
C VAL A 239 -21.83 -14.97 11.37
N PRO A 240 -23.00 -15.30 10.78
CA PRO A 240 -23.16 -16.47 9.90
C PRO A 240 -22.19 -16.51 8.72
N SER A 241 -21.75 -15.35 8.25
CA SER A 241 -20.74 -15.19 7.20
C SER A 241 -19.31 -15.46 7.68
N GLY A 242 -19.09 -15.91 8.93
CA GLY A 242 -17.76 -16.26 9.46
C GLY A 242 -17.02 -15.10 10.13
N HIS A 243 -17.24 -13.86 9.69
CA HIS A 243 -16.56 -12.66 10.19
C HIS A 243 -16.67 -12.50 11.71
N LEU A 244 -15.58 -12.05 12.33
CA LEU A 244 -15.56 -11.66 13.73
C LEU A 244 -15.88 -10.17 13.85
N LEU A 245 -16.81 -9.87 14.75
CA LEU A 245 -17.20 -8.54 15.11
C LEU A 245 -16.67 -8.21 16.50
N VAL A 246 -16.25 -6.97 16.68
CA VAL A 246 -15.83 -6.36 17.95
C VAL A 246 -16.72 -5.16 18.27
N HIS A 247 -16.76 -4.76 19.53
CA HIS A 247 -17.72 -3.77 20.02
C HIS A 247 -17.01 -2.53 20.62
N PRO A 248 -16.59 -1.56 19.78
CA PRO A 248 -15.91 -0.36 20.25
C PRO A 248 -16.88 0.72 20.76
N ARG A 249 -16.31 1.76 21.38
CA ARG A 249 -17.00 3.03 21.62
C ARG A 249 -16.33 4.16 20.85
N VAL A 250 -17.14 5.04 20.26
CA VAL A 250 -16.67 6.25 19.56
C VAL A 250 -17.27 7.46 20.27
N ASP A 251 -16.43 8.37 20.75
CA ASP A 251 -16.82 9.52 21.57
C ASP A 251 -17.72 9.13 22.77
N GLY A 252 -17.43 7.97 23.35
CA GLY A 252 -18.18 7.38 24.48
C GLY A 252 -19.50 6.71 24.10
N ARG A 253 -19.96 6.87 22.85
CA ARG A 253 -21.17 6.23 22.33
C ARG A 253 -20.93 4.80 21.91
N ASP A 254 -22.00 4.03 22.00
CA ASP A 254 -22.07 2.66 21.51
C ASP A 254 -22.70 2.70 20.11
N LEU A 255 -21.91 2.41 19.08
CA LEU A 255 -22.32 2.40 17.67
C LEU A 255 -22.47 0.95 17.16
N GLY A 256 -22.70 0.01 18.08
CA GLY A 256 -22.83 -1.39 17.73
C GLY A 256 -21.53 -2.02 17.26
N TRP A 257 -21.66 -2.95 16.32
CA TRP A 257 -20.62 -3.93 16.01
C TRP A 257 -19.79 -3.52 14.80
N PHE A 258 -18.47 -3.68 14.94
CA PHE A 258 -17.49 -3.39 13.90
C PHE A 258 -16.82 -4.67 13.44
N ILE A 259 -16.53 -4.78 12.14
CA ILE A 259 -15.79 -5.92 11.59
C ILE A 259 -14.31 -5.79 11.98
N LEU A 260 -13.69 -6.86 12.49
CA LEU A 260 -12.23 -6.92 12.62
C LEU A 260 -11.63 -7.38 11.30
N ASP A 261 -10.96 -6.47 10.59
CA ASP A 261 -10.53 -6.69 9.21
C ASP A 261 -9.06 -6.31 9.00
N SER A 262 -8.18 -7.31 8.95
CA SER A 262 -6.77 -7.11 8.61
C SER A 262 -6.53 -6.76 7.14
N GLY A 263 -7.53 -6.95 6.27
CA GLY A 263 -7.57 -6.51 4.88
C GLY A 263 -7.98 -5.04 4.70
N ALA A 264 -8.34 -4.33 5.77
CA ALA A 264 -8.72 -2.92 5.72
C ALA A 264 -7.53 -1.98 6.05
N GLY A 265 -7.13 -1.15 5.08
CA GLY A 265 -6.02 -0.20 5.21
C GLY A 265 -6.33 1.06 6.05
N SER A 266 -7.54 1.18 6.58
CA SER A 266 -7.99 2.26 7.47
C SER A 266 -9.19 1.78 8.28
N MET A 267 -9.55 2.49 9.35
CA MET A 267 -10.87 2.31 9.97
C MET A 267 -11.98 2.91 9.11
N VAL A 268 -13.16 2.30 9.18
CA VAL A 268 -14.37 2.75 8.49
C VAL A 268 -15.47 2.98 9.52
N LEU A 269 -16.27 4.01 9.31
CA LEU A 269 -17.51 4.25 10.04
C LEU A 269 -18.68 4.18 9.05
N ASP A 270 -19.79 3.57 9.45
CA ASP A 270 -21.00 3.61 8.64
C ASP A 270 -21.51 5.05 8.52
N HIS A 271 -22.01 5.40 7.34
CA HIS A 271 -22.47 6.75 7.04
C HIS A 271 -23.57 7.25 8.00
N ALA A 272 -24.53 6.38 8.37
CA ALA A 272 -25.61 6.77 9.28
C ALA A 272 -25.10 7.06 10.70
N ASP A 273 -24.13 6.27 11.17
CA ASP A 273 -23.49 6.48 12.47
C ASP A 273 -22.62 7.74 12.47
N ALA A 274 -21.94 8.03 11.36
CA ALA A 274 -21.17 9.25 11.19
C ALA A 274 -22.06 10.52 11.28
N GLU A 275 -23.25 10.48 10.68
CA GLU A 275 -24.26 11.52 10.82
C GLU A 275 -24.77 11.66 12.28
N GLU A 276 -24.98 10.55 13.00
CA GLU A 276 -25.43 10.59 14.40
C GLU A 276 -24.39 11.25 15.32
N LEU A 277 -23.10 11.00 15.07
CA LEU A 277 -22.02 11.64 15.82
C LEU A 277 -21.96 13.16 15.59
N GLY A 278 -22.56 13.67 14.51
CA GLY A 278 -22.57 15.09 14.17
C GLY A 278 -21.18 15.63 13.82
N THR A 279 -20.27 14.77 13.37
CA THR A 279 -18.92 15.16 12.96
C THR A 279 -18.93 15.70 11.54
N GLU A 280 -18.15 16.75 11.27
CA GLU A 280 -18.03 17.30 9.92
C GLU A 280 -17.23 16.33 9.04
N SER A 281 -17.78 15.97 7.87
CA SER A 281 -17.05 15.24 6.85
C SER A 281 -16.04 16.16 6.15
N PHE A 282 -14.89 15.60 5.79
CA PHE A 282 -13.85 16.33 5.07
C PHE A 282 -13.12 15.45 4.06
N GLY A 283 -12.48 16.11 3.09
CA GLY A 283 -11.73 15.44 2.03
C GLY A 283 -12.58 14.54 1.13
N ARG A 284 -11.95 13.93 0.15
CA ARG A 284 -12.54 12.94 -0.76
C ARG A 284 -11.50 11.89 -1.10
N VAL A 285 -11.82 10.62 -0.91
CA VAL A 285 -10.92 9.49 -1.18
C VAL A 285 -11.64 8.42 -1.98
N GLN A 286 -10.87 7.63 -2.71
CA GLN A 286 -11.40 6.46 -3.39
C GLN A 286 -11.13 5.21 -2.55
N ALA A 287 -12.17 4.68 -1.90
CA ALA A 287 -12.11 3.41 -1.20
C ALA A 287 -12.10 2.27 -2.23
N VAL A 288 -11.02 1.48 -2.25
CA VAL A 288 -10.85 0.35 -3.17
C VAL A 288 -11.11 -0.96 -2.42
N GLY A 289 -12.06 -1.75 -2.90
CA GLY A 289 -12.35 -3.09 -2.40
C GLY A 289 -12.39 -4.14 -3.51
N VAL A 290 -12.96 -5.31 -3.18
CA VAL A 290 -13.07 -6.44 -4.12
C VAL A 290 -13.85 -6.05 -5.37
N GLY A 291 -14.94 -5.30 -5.20
CA GLY A 291 -15.85 -4.96 -6.28
C GLY A 291 -15.36 -3.83 -7.19
N GLY A 292 -14.40 -3.03 -6.72
CA GLY A 292 -13.90 -1.86 -7.41
C GLY A 292 -13.71 -0.69 -6.45
N ALA A 293 -13.91 0.52 -6.96
CA ALA A 293 -13.71 1.76 -6.24
C ALA A 293 -15.04 2.45 -5.90
N VAL A 294 -15.15 3.00 -4.69
CA VAL A 294 -16.27 3.84 -4.24
C VAL A 294 -15.72 5.17 -3.73
N GLN A 295 -16.38 6.27 -4.05
CA GLN A 295 -16.02 7.57 -3.50
C GLN A 295 -16.48 7.67 -2.04
N ALA A 296 -15.58 8.09 -1.17
CA ALA A 296 -15.79 8.23 0.25
C ALA A 296 -15.28 9.59 0.75
N SER A 297 -15.66 9.93 1.98
CA SER A 297 -15.14 11.07 2.72
C SER A 297 -14.43 10.61 4.00
N PHE A 298 -13.96 11.54 4.82
CA PHE A 298 -13.38 11.23 6.12
C PHE A 298 -14.16 11.89 7.26
N HIS A 299 -14.17 11.24 8.42
CA HIS A 299 -14.62 11.81 9.69
C HIS A 299 -13.51 11.74 10.72
N ARG A 300 -13.46 12.73 11.61
CA ARG A 300 -12.59 12.69 12.80
C ARG A 300 -13.46 12.66 14.05
N ALA A 301 -13.31 11.59 14.83
CA ALA A 301 -13.90 11.54 16.17
C ALA A 301 -12.92 12.08 17.20
N GLY A 302 -13.41 12.45 18.38
CA GLY A 302 -12.56 12.83 19.51
C GLY A 302 -11.78 11.64 20.07
N GLN A 303 -12.42 10.47 20.16
CA GLN A 303 -11.86 9.27 20.76
C GLN A 303 -12.47 7.97 20.23
N PHE A 304 -11.65 6.95 20.10
CA PHE A 304 -12.06 5.56 19.87
C PHE A 304 -11.54 4.68 21.00
N GLN A 305 -12.39 3.81 21.53
CA GLN A 305 -12.05 2.85 22.59
C GLN A 305 -12.43 1.44 22.17
N LEU A 306 -11.52 0.48 22.36
CA LEU A 306 -11.79 -0.94 22.14
C LEU A 306 -11.04 -1.77 23.19
N GLY A 307 -11.78 -2.37 24.12
CA GLY A 307 -11.19 -3.06 25.27
C GLY A 307 -10.19 -2.15 26.01
N PRO A 308 -8.93 -2.56 26.21
CA PRO A 308 -7.93 -1.74 26.90
C PRO A 308 -7.38 -0.59 26.05
N LEU A 309 -7.56 -0.63 24.73
CA LEU A 309 -7.00 0.36 23.80
C LEU A 309 -7.87 1.62 23.73
N THR A 310 -7.23 2.78 23.83
CA THR A 310 -7.83 4.09 23.55
C THR A 310 -6.97 4.87 22.55
N MET A 311 -7.62 5.47 21.56
CA MET A 311 -7.02 6.32 20.54
C MET A 311 -7.67 7.72 20.57
N ASP A 312 -6.87 8.77 20.60
CA ASP A 312 -7.35 10.15 20.47
C ASP A 312 -7.34 10.61 19.02
N GLY A 313 -8.37 11.38 18.62
CA GLY A 313 -8.47 11.98 17.30
C GLY A 313 -8.47 11.01 16.11
N PRO A 314 -9.03 9.79 16.20
CA PRO A 314 -9.01 8.83 15.09
C PRO A 314 -9.72 9.39 13.86
N VAL A 315 -9.20 9.02 12.68
CA VAL A 315 -9.83 9.33 11.39
C VAL A 315 -10.49 8.05 10.87
N PHE A 316 -11.74 8.17 10.44
CA PHE A 316 -12.50 7.11 9.79
C PHE A 316 -12.75 7.48 8.33
N VAL A 317 -12.74 6.48 7.46
CA VAL A 317 -13.35 6.59 6.13
C VAL A 317 -14.86 6.45 6.28
N ASP A 318 -15.61 7.37 5.68
CA ASP A 318 -17.08 7.39 5.62
C ASP A 318 -17.57 6.48 4.48
N LEU A 319 -18.27 5.40 4.80
CA LEU A 319 -18.85 4.52 3.80
C LEU A 319 -20.26 4.07 4.21
N ASP A 320 -21.16 3.96 3.24
CA ASP A 320 -22.44 3.28 3.41
C ASP A 320 -22.21 1.75 3.48
N LEU A 321 -22.41 1.17 4.66
CA LEU A 321 -22.23 -0.26 4.93
C LEU A 321 -23.56 -1.02 4.92
N SER A 322 -24.69 -0.39 4.58
CA SER A 322 -26.02 -1.02 4.58
C SER A 322 -26.10 -2.27 3.69
N PHE A 323 -25.24 -2.37 2.66
CA PHE A 323 -25.16 -3.56 1.81
C PHE A 323 -24.69 -4.83 2.56
N LEU A 324 -24.07 -4.69 3.73
CA LEU A 324 -23.63 -5.80 4.58
C LEU A 324 -24.73 -6.37 5.46
N GLU A 325 -25.75 -5.57 5.80
CA GLU A 325 -26.86 -5.99 6.66
C GLU A 325 -27.53 -7.32 6.20
N PRO A 326 -27.94 -7.49 4.93
CA PRO A 326 -28.54 -8.75 4.48
C PRO A 326 -27.58 -9.95 4.52
N ILE A 327 -26.26 -9.71 4.54
CA ILE A 327 -25.23 -10.76 4.58
C ILE A 327 -24.94 -11.15 6.04
N PHE A 328 -24.91 -10.18 6.95
CA PHE A 328 -24.49 -10.34 8.34
C PHE A 328 -25.69 -10.60 9.26
N GLY A 329 -26.90 -10.28 8.80
CA GLY A 329 -28.15 -10.39 9.56
C GLY A 329 -28.30 -9.32 10.64
N MET A 330 -27.55 -8.23 10.53
CA MET A 330 -27.52 -7.11 11.46
C MET A 330 -26.80 -5.90 10.85
N GLU A 331 -27.10 -4.72 11.36
CA GLU A 331 -26.36 -3.49 11.06
C GLU A 331 -24.93 -3.60 11.56
N ILE A 332 -24.01 -2.97 10.82
CA ILE A 332 -22.58 -2.94 11.09
C ILE A 332 -22.17 -1.48 11.14
N GLY A 333 -21.72 -1.03 12.31
CA GLY A 333 -21.38 0.38 12.52
C GLY A 333 -20.01 0.78 11.96
N GLY A 334 -19.18 -0.20 11.58
CA GLY A 334 -17.91 0.11 10.92
C GLY A 334 -16.94 -1.05 10.77
N ILE A 335 -15.69 -0.70 10.49
CA ILE A 335 -14.58 -1.64 10.29
C ILE A 335 -13.38 -1.18 11.12
N VAL A 336 -12.83 -2.10 11.90
CA VAL A 336 -11.55 -1.96 12.61
C VAL A 336 -10.45 -2.55 11.74
N GLY A 337 -9.64 -1.66 11.16
CA GLY A 337 -8.54 -2.02 10.26
C GLY A 337 -7.16 -1.61 10.78
N PHE A 338 -6.31 -1.19 9.85
CA PHE A 338 -4.91 -0.86 10.07
C PHE A 338 -4.63 0.00 11.31
N ASP A 339 -5.44 1.03 11.59
CA ASP A 339 -5.16 1.95 12.69
C ASP A 339 -5.05 1.24 14.04
N VAL A 340 -5.90 0.23 14.31
CA VAL A 340 -5.82 -0.57 15.53
C VAL A 340 -4.69 -1.60 15.44
N LEU A 341 -4.57 -2.28 14.30
CA LEU A 341 -3.55 -3.33 14.08
C LEU A 341 -2.12 -2.78 14.16
N ALA A 342 -1.89 -1.53 13.76
CA ALA A 342 -0.62 -0.84 13.86
C ALA A 342 -0.26 -0.41 15.29
N ARG A 343 -1.24 -0.41 16.21
CA ARG A 343 -1.11 0.10 17.59
C ARG A 343 -1.12 -0.99 18.66
N ALA A 344 -1.59 -2.19 18.33
CA ALA A 344 -1.77 -3.28 19.26
C ALA A 344 -1.11 -4.56 18.75
N VAL A 345 -0.67 -5.41 19.68
CA VAL A 345 -0.56 -6.84 19.38
C VAL A 345 -1.97 -7.42 19.42
N VAL A 346 -2.40 -8.05 18.33
CA VAL A 346 -3.76 -8.58 18.17
C VAL A 346 -3.71 -10.10 18.10
N GLU A 347 -4.21 -10.76 19.13
CA GLU A 347 -4.48 -12.21 19.11
C GLU A 347 -5.85 -12.46 18.49
N VAL A 348 -5.95 -13.40 17.53
CA VAL A 348 -7.21 -13.75 16.86
C VAL A 348 -7.33 -15.26 16.70
N ASP A 349 -8.46 -15.81 17.14
CA ASP A 349 -8.92 -17.15 16.79
C ASP A 349 -10.29 -17.04 16.08
N LEU A 350 -10.32 -17.37 14.78
CA LEU A 350 -11.54 -17.28 13.94
C LEU A 350 -12.54 -18.44 14.19
N ASN A 351 -12.05 -19.61 14.61
CA ASN A 351 -12.86 -20.81 14.78
C ASN A 351 -13.42 -20.94 16.20
N GLN A 352 -12.65 -20.55 17.21
CA GLN A 352 -13.08 -20.30 18.59
C GLN A 352 -13.07 -18.77 18.78
N PRO A 353 -14.18 -18.07 18.44
CA PRO A 353 -14.21 -16.61 18.33
C PRO A 353 -13.62 -15.92 19.55
N ARG A 354 -12.36 -15.49 19.42
CA ARG A 354 -11.60 -14.81 20.48
C ARG A 354 -10.71 -13.77 19.83
N VAL A 355 -10.72 -12.57 20.41
CA VAL A 355 -9.84 -11.48 20.02
C VAL A 355 -9.29 -10.86 21.30
N ALA A 356 -7.99 -10.59 21.33
CA ALA A 356 -7.38 -9.85 22.43
C ALA A 356 -6.43 -8.77 21.92
N LEU A 357 -6.40 -7.61 22.59
CA LEU A 357 -5.51 -6.49 22.29
C LEU A 357 -4.51 -6.28 23.41
N HIS A 358 -3.24 -6.21 23.05
CA HIS A 358 -2.15 -6.01 24.00
C HIS A 358 -1.26 -4.84 23.58
N ASP A 359 -0.63 -4.20 24.57
CA ASP A 359 0.38 -3.18 24.34
C ASP A 359 1.64 -3.83 23.71
N PRO A 360 2.03 -3.45 22.48
CA PRO A 360 3.18 -4.07 21.82
C PRO A 360 4.48 -3.84 22.57
N ARG A 361 4.57 -2.80 23.40
CA ARG A 361 5.80 -2.46 24.15
C ARG A 361 6.08 -3.42 25.29
N THR A 362 5.07 -4.15 25.77
CA THR A 362 5.17 -5.05 26.93
C THR A 362 4.75 -6.48 26.63
N TYR A 363 4.15 -6.76 25.47
CA TYR A 363 3.68 -8.09 25.12
C TYR A 363 4.84 -9.07 24.90
N GLU A 364 4.69 -10.26 25.48
CA GLU A 364 5.57 -11.41 25.24
C GLU A 364 4.74 -12.55 24.66
N LEU A 365 5.23 -13.15 23.57
CA LEU A 365 4.54 -14.25 22.91
C LEU A 365 4.55 -15.48 23.85
N PRO A 366 3.37 -16.00 24.26
CA PRO A 366 3.32 -17.05 25.27
C PRO A 366 3.84 -18.41 24.76
N ARG A 367 3.66 -18.67 23.46
CA ARG A 367 4.08 -19.92 22.80
C ARG A 367 4.35 -19.70 21.32
N GLY A 368 5.04 -20.65 20.69
CA GLY A 368 5.38 -20.57 19.27
C GLY A 368 6.55 -19.62 19.01
N SER A 369 6.65 -19.15 17.77
CA SER A 369 7.74 -18.26 17.34
C SER A 369 7.22 -17.20 16.38
N TRP A 370 7.83 -16.02 16.46
CA TRP A 370 7.63 -14.95 15.50
C TRP A 370 8.16 -15.33 14.12
N GLN A 371 7.45 -14.87 13.09
CA GLN A 371 7.82 -14.90 11.68
C GLN A 371 7.74 -13.48 11.12
N ASP A 372 8.46 -13.21 10.04
CA ASP A 372 8.45 -11.90 9.39
C ASP A 372 7.05 -11.58 8.85
N LEU A 373 6.56 -10.38 9.17
CA LEU A 373 5.35 -9.82 8.60
C LEU A 373 5.73 -8.64 7.70
N LEU A 374 5.40 -8.74 6.43
CA LEU A 374 5.46 -7.62 5.52
C LEU A 374 4.13 -6.87 5.54
N LEU A 375 4.15 -5.61 5.14
CA LEU A 375 3.03 -4.71 5.00
C LEU A 375 3.10 -4.11 3.60
N ASP A 376 2.10 -4.37 2.77
CA ASP A 376 1.96 -3.72 1.45
C ASP A 376 0.69 -2.87 1.49
N GLN A 377 0.85 -1.56 1.32
CA GLN A 377 -0.25 -0.59 1.44
C GLN A 377 -1.03 -0.80 2.75
N LYS A 378 -0.30 -0.95 3.88
CA LYS A 378 -0.83 -1.19 5.23
C LYS A 378 -1.41 -2.59 5.50
N LEU A 379 -1.47 -3.47 4.49
CA LEU A 379 -2.08 -4.80 4.62
C LEU A 379 -1.02 -5.88 4.89
N PRO A 380 -1.31 -6.86 5.77
CA PRO A 380 -0.35 -7.87 6.22
C PRO A 380 -0.10 -8.88 5.11
N VAL A 381 1.17 -9.15 4.83
CA VAL A 381 1.60 -10.10 3.82
C VAL A 381 2.68 -11.01 4.39
N VAL A 382 2.55 -12.30 4.16
CA VAL A 382 3.56 -13.31 4.54
C VAL A 382 4.04 -14.07 3.34
N ARG A 383 5.21 -14.69 3.48
CA ARG A 383 5.75 -15.62 2.49
C ARG A 383 5.18 -17.01 2.72
N GLY A 384 4.96 -17.74 1.64
CA GLY A 384 4.56 -19.14 1.68
C GLY A 384 4.96 -19.87 0.41
N ARG A 385 4.67 -21.17 0.36
CA ARG A 385 4.86 -22.00 -0.84
C ARG A 385 3.56 -22.69 -1.21
N PHE A 386 3.34 -22.98 -2.48
CA PHE A 386 2.15 -23.70 -2.91
C PHE A 386 2.43 -24.61 -4.10
N GLU A 387 1.41 -25.33 -4.56
CA GLU A 387 1.50 -26.30 -5.66
C GLU A 387 2.40 -25.87 -6.83
N GLY A 388 3.13 -26.83 -7.41
CA GLY A 388 4.15 -26.52 -8.41
C GLY A 388 5.47 -26.00 -7.82
N ASP A 389 5.63 -26.09 -6.49
CA ASP A 389 6.80 -25.61 -5.75
C ASP A 389 7.05 -24.10 -5.93
N HIS A 390 5.97 -23.34 -6.10
CA HIS A 390 6.03 -21.90 -6.22
C HIS A 390 6.20 -21.23 -4.86
N ASP A 391 7.14 -20.31 -4.74
CA ASP A 391 7.16 -19.31 -3.67
C ASP A 391 6.13 -18.22 -3.98
N GLY A 392 5.39 -17.79 -2.95
CA GLY A 392 4.32 -16.79 -3.09
C GLY A 392 4.26 -15.80 -1.93
N LEU A 393 3.65 -14.66 -2.21
CA LEU A 393 3.28 -13.63 -1.22
C LEU A 393 1.77 -13.66 -0.97
N PHE A 394 1.39 -13.76 0.29
CA PHE A 394 0.01 -14.04 0.71
C PHE A 394 -0.48 -12.95 1.65
N ARG A 395 -1.49 -12.20 1.23
CA ARG A 395 -2.15 -11.20 2.07
C ARG A 395 -3.07 -11.91 3.06
N LEU A 396 -3.01 -11.53 4.34
CA LEU A 396 -3.84 -12.12 5.38
C LEU A 396 -5.05 -11.23 5.66
N ASP A 397 -6.24 -11.76 5.48
CA ASP A 397 -7.47 -10.99 5.49
C ASP A 397 -8.52 -11.64 6.40
N THR A 398 -8.61 -11.14 7.64
CA THR A 398 -9.65 -11.57 8.60
C THR A 398 -11.04 -11.09 8.21
N GLY A 399 -11.15 -10.13 7.28
CA GLY A 399 -12.39 -9.66 6.67
C GLY A 399 -12.83 -10.50 5.46
N ALA A 400 -12.12 -11.57 5.08
CA ALA A 400 -12.48 -12.44 3.97
C ALA A 400 -12.92 -13.84 4.43
N ASN A 401 -14.18 -14.20 4.18
CA ASN A 401 -14.71 -15.54 4.50
C ASN A 401 -14.28 -16.66 3.52
N ASP A 402 -13.68 -16.32 2.37
CA ASP A 402 -13.16 -17.34 1.46
C ASP A 402 -11.91 -18.05 2.02
N THR A 403 -11.48 -19.15 1.40
CA THR A 403 -10.26 -19.86 1.82
C THR A 403 -9.00 -19.14 1.33
N LEU A 404 -8.92 -18.94 0.01
CA LEU A 404 -7.81 -18.30 -0.67
C LEU A 404 -8.30 -17.82 -2.04
N THR A 405 -7.94 -16.62 -2.45
CA THR A 405 -8.22 -16.08 -3.79
C THR A 405 -6.95 -15.56 -4.43
N PHE A 406 -6.51 -16.17 -5.54
CA PHE A 406 -5.36 -15.68 -6.32
C PHE A 406 -5.70 -14.42 -7.09
N MET A 407 -4.77 -13.46 -7.02
CA MET A 407 -4.85 -12.18 -7.73
C MET A 407 -4.64 -12.39 -9.24
N THR A 408 -5.29 -11.58 -10.07
CA THR A 408 -5.27 -11.74 -11.54
C THR A 408 -3.84 -11.77 -12.12
N PRO A 409 -2.91 -10.86 -11.74
CA PRO A 409 -1.54 -10.95 -12.24
C PRO A 409 -0.82 -12.26 -11.91
N ALA A 410 -1.10 -12.88 -10.76
CA ALA A 410 -0.54 -14.17 -10.39
C ALA A 410 -1.18 -15.33 -11.17
N VAL A 411 -2.51 -15.28 -11.37
CA VAL A 411 -3.25 -16.26 -12.18
C VAL A 411 -2.69 -16.32 -13.61
N GLU A 412 -2.46 -15.15 -14.22
CA GLU A 412 -1.91 -15.05 -15.58
C GLU A 412 -0.45 -15.49 -15.64
N ARG A 413 0.40 -14.92 -14.77
CA ARG A 413 1.85 -15.18 -14.75
C ARG A 413 2.19 -16.65 -14.52
N LEU A 414 1.43 -17.33 -13.66
CA LEU A 414 1.64 -18.74 -13.30
C LEU A 414 0.69 -19.69 -14.05
N ARG A 415 -0.18 -19.15 -14.92
CA ARG A 415 -1.12 -19.92 -15.74
C ARG A 415 -2.00 -20.85 -14.90
N LEU A 416 -2.47 -20.36 -13.75
CA LEU A 416 -3.11 -21.19 -12.71
C LEU A 416 -4.43 -21.84 -13.15
N LEU A 417 -5.05 -21.37 -14.24
CA LEU A 417 -6.26 -21.96 -14.80
C LEU A 417 -5.99 -23.06 -15.84
N GLU A 418 -4.77 -23.16 -16.37
CA GLU A 418 -4.47 -24.13 -17.43
C GLU A 418 -4.59 -25.58 -16.92
N GLY A 419 -5.49 -26.34 -17.54
CA GLY A 419 -5.75 -27.73 -17.16
C GLY A 419 -6.47 -27.91 -15.82
N ARG A 420 -6.95 -26.81 -15.19
CA ARG A 420 -7.69 -26.88 -13.92
C ARG A 420 -9.19 -26.97 -14.16
N GLU A 421 -9.83 -27.92 -13.48
CA GLU A 421 -11.29 -27.96 -13.36
C GLU A 421 -11.74 -26.81 -12.46
N THR A 422 -12.55 -25.90 -13.02
CA THR A 422 -13.09 -24.77 -12.27
C THR A 422 -14.57 -24.57 -12.55
N THR A 423 -15.25 -23.91 -11.61
CA THR A 423 -16.62 -23.43 -11.77
C THR A 423 -16.65 -21.92 -11.66
N ARG A 424 -17.44 -21.28 -12.51
CA ARG A 424 -17.64 -19.83 -12.44
C ARG A 424 -18.47 -19.49 -11.20
N SER A 425 -17.99 -18.50 -10.45
CA SER A 425 -18.60 -17.99 -9.23
C SER A 425 -18.52 -16.46 -9.20
N MET A 426 -19.07 -15.86 -8.15
CA MET A 426 -18.99 -14.42 -7.88
C MET A 426 -18.48 -14.23 -6.44
N HIS A 427 -17.70 -13.17 -6.23
CA HIS A 427 -17.25 -12.71 -4.91
C HIS A 427 -17.60 -11.22 -4.77
N GLY A 428 -18.07 -10.77 -3.60
CA GLY A 428 -18.43 -9.39 -3.34
C GLY A 428 -17.63 -8.71 -2.23
N GLY A 429 -17.56 -7.38 -2.29
CA GLY A 429 -17.00 -6.52 -1.25
C GLY A 429 -17.28 -5.04 -1.57
N VAL A 430 -16.56 -4.12 -0.95
CA VAL A 430 -16.63 -2.69 -1.31
C VAL A 430 -16.41 -2.52 -2.81
N GLY A 431 -17.31 -1.77 -3.47
CA GLY A 431 -17.33 -1.58 -4.93
C GLY A 431 -18.19 -2.58 -5.72
N GLY A 432 -18.80 -3.59 -5.09
CA GLY A 432 -19.71 -4.56 -5.75
C GLY A 432 -19.17 -5.99 -5.93
N MET A 433 -19.68 -6.70 -6.93
CA MET A 433 -19.41 -8.13 -7.19
C MET A 433 -18.49 -8.33 -8.40
N GLN A 434 -17.51 -9.23 -8.29
CA GLN A 434 -16.59 -9.61 -9.36
C GLN A 434 -16.71 -11.09 -9.72
N THR A 435 -16.42 -11.42 -10.99
CA THR A 435 -16.33 -12.82 -11.44
C THR A 435 -15.09 -13.48 -10.88
N LEU A 436 -15.25 -14.69 -10.37
CA LEU A 436 -14.18 -15.52 -9.80
C LEU A 436 -14.32 -16.96 -10.31
N PHE A 437 -13.22 -17.65 -10.60
CA PHE A 437 -13.25 -19.08 -10.88
C PHE A 437 -12.89 -19.84 -9.60
N ARG A 438 -13.73 -20.79 -9.19
CA ARG A 438 -13.48 -21.65 -8.02
C ARG A 438 -12.96 -23.01 -8.48
N GLY A 439 -11.86 -23.45 -7.91
CA GLY A 439 -11.26 -24.76 -8.12
C GLY A 439 -10.57 -25.26 -6.86
N LYS A 440 -9.75 -26.30 -7.01
CA LYS A 440 -8.92 -26.85 -5.92
C LYS A 440 -7.47 -26.47 -6.10
N LEU A 441 -6.82 -26.06 -5.02
CA LEU A 441 -5.37 -25.96 -4.89
C LEU A 441 -4.86 -27.24 -4.23
N GLN A 442 -3.87 -27.90 -4.82
CA GLN A 442 -3.36 -29.17 -4.27
C GLN A 442 -2.82 -28.99 -2.86
N TRP A 443 -2.01 -27.94 -2.64
CA TRP A 443 -1.46 -27.65 -1.33
C TRP A 443 -0.98 -26.20 -1.19
N LEU A 444 -0.94 -25.74 0.06
CA LEU A 444 -0.36 -24.47 0.51
C LEU A 444 0.44 -24.72 1.78
N GLU A 445 1.66 -24.20 1.83
CA GLU A 445 2.52 -24.15 3.01
C GLU A 445 2.65 -22.71 3.47
N ILE A 446 2.12 -22.42 4.66
CA ILE A 446 2.08 -21.08 5.26
C ILE A 446 2.11 -21.21 6.78
N GLY A 447 2.78 -20.29 7.46
CA GLY A 447 2.87 -20.33 8.92
C GLY A 447 3.55 -21.58 9.48
N GLY A 448 4.37 -22.27 8.68
CA GLY A 448 5.03 -23.52 9.06
C GLY A 448 4.15 -24.77 8.99
N GLN A 449 2.93 -24.66 8.44
CA GLN A 449 2.04 -25.81 8.20
C GLN A 449 1.73 -25.97 6.73
N ARG A 450 1.57 -27.24 6.32
CA ARG A 450 1.14 -27.62 4.99
C ARG A 450 -0.32 -28.06 5.02
N LEU A 451 -1.14 -27.35 4.26
CA LEU A 451 -2.57 -27.60 4.07
C LEU A 451 -2.80 -28.23 2.70
N GLU A 452 -3.62 -29.26 2.62
CA GLU A 452 -3.84 -30.06 1.41
C GLU A 452 -5.28 -29.87 0.90
N GLY A 453 -5.49 -29.91 -0.42
CA GLY A 453 -6.81 -29.99 -1.05
C GLY A 453 -7.73 -28.78 -0.82
N LEU A 454 -7.15 -27.58 -0.73
CA LEU A 454 -7.86 -26.34 -0.41
C LEU A 454 -8.80 -25.91 -1.54
N ASP A 455 -9.95 -25.34 -1.18
CA ASP A 455 -10.73 -24.54 -2.14
C ASP A 455 -9.98 -23.23 -2.44
N ALA A 456 -9.91 -22.87 -3.72
CA ALA A 456 -9.24 -21.67 -4.16
C ALA A 456 -10.06 -20.92 -5.22
N GLY A 457 -10.09 -19.60 -5.07
CA GLY A 457 -10.54 -18.65 -6.08
C GLY A 457 -9.39 -18.24 -7.00
N PHE A 458 -9.70 -17.99 -8.26
CA PHE A 458 -8.77 -17.44 -9.25
C PHE A 458 -9.46 -16.25 -9.92
N SER A 459 -8.95 -15.05 -9.68
CA SER A 459 -9.51 -13.81 -10.20
C SER A 459 -9.14 -13.61 -11.68
N GLU A 460 -10.10 -13.16 -12.48
CA GLU A 460 -9.88 -12.60 -13.83
C GLU A 460 -10.37 -11.14 -13.91
N SER A 461 -10.43 -10.44 -12.77
CA SER A 461 -10.83 -9.04 -12.75
C SER A 461 -9.77 -8.15 -13.40
N ALA A 462 -10.21 -7.19 -14.21
CA ALA A 462 -9.32 -6.21 -14.84
C ALA A 462 -8.82 -5.12 -13.87
N GLY A 463 -9.36 -5.05 -12.64
CA GLY A 463 -8.96 -4.06 -11.64
C GLY A 463 -9.50 -4.35 -10.24
N GLY A 464 -9.30 -3.41 -9.31
CA GLY A 464 -9.75 -3.52 -7.92
C GLY A 464 -8.76 -4.27 -7.00
N ALA A 465 -9.19 -4.60 -5.79
CA ALA A 465 -8.33 -5.17 -4.75
C ALA A 465 -7.68 -6.52 -5.16
N MET A 466 -8.26 -7.22 -6.13
CA MET A 466 -7.77 -8.51 -6.64
C MET A 466 -6.79 -8.39 -7.82
N HIS A 467 -6.42 -7.16 -8.20
CA HIS A 467 -5.47 -6.89 -9.27
C HIS A 467 -4.17 -6.28 -8.71
N ASP A 468 -3.48 -7.06 -7.87
CA ASP A 468 -2.20 -6.69 -7.27
C ASP A 468 -1.03 -7.48 -7.87
N ALA A 469 0.10 -6.82 -8.11
CA ALA A 469 1.27 -7.43 -8.76
C ALA A 469 2.27 -8.06 -7.77
N TYR A 470 2.20 -7.68 -6.49
CA TYR A 470 3.11 -8.17 -5.45
C TYR A 470 2.53 -9.35 -4.71
N THR A 471 1.29 -9.17 -4.25
CA THR A 471 0.52 -10.18 -3.56
C THR A 471 0.00 -11.19 -4.58
N ASP A 472 0.31 -12.46 -4.38
CA ASP A 472 -0.13 -13.53 -5.27
C ASP A 472 -1.53 -14.02 -4.93
N ALA A 473 -1.92 -13.98 -3.65
CA ALA A 473 -3.27 -14.33 -3.21
C ALA A 473 -3.71 -13.64 -1.91
N ASN A 474 -5.02 -13.42 -1.78
CA ASN A 474 -5.69 -13.05 -0.54
C ASN A 474 -6.08 -14.31 0.24
N VAL A 475 -5.68 -14.42 1.50
CA VAL A 475 -5.90 -15.56 2.40
C VAL A 475 -6.98 -15.19 3.40
N GLY A 476 -8.09 -15.94 3.36
CA GLY A 476 -9.22 -15.72 4.27
C GLY A 476 -9.40 -16.84 5.28
N HIS A 477 -10.61 -16.92 5.84
CA HIS A 477 -10.98 -17.77 6.98
C HIS A 477 -10.63 -19.25 6.80
N GLY A 478 -10.75 -19.81 5.59
CA GLY A 478 -10.47 -21.24 5.37
C GLY A 478 -9.03 -21.65 5.70
N VAL A 479 -8.07 -20.74 5.54
CA VAL A 479 -6.67 -20.94 5.91
C VAL A 479 -6.36 -20.30 7.27
N LEU A 480 -6.79 -19.05 7.49
CA LEU A 480 -6.50 -18.32 8.74
C LEU A 480 -7.07 -19.03 9.96
N GLY A 481 -8.24 -19.67 9.82
CA GLY A 481 -8.89 -20.45 10.87
C GLY A 481 -8.13 -21.71 11.28
N GLN A 482 -7.07 -22.12 10.56
CA GLN A 482 -6.24 -23.26 10.98
C GLN A 482 -5.30 -22.92 12.14
N PHE A 483 -5.21 -21.63 12.50
CA PHE A 483 -4.27 -21.13 13.50
C PHE A 483 -4.99 -20.34 14.60
N GLU A 484 -4.28 -20.09 15.69
CA GLU A 484 -4.45 -18.84 16.45
C GLU A 484 -3.37 -17.88 15.94
N LEU A 485 -3.78 -16.69 15.52
CA LEU A 485 -2.90 -15.70 14.91
C LEU A 485 -2.52 -14.64 15.95
N VAL A 486 -1.27 -14.20 15.94
CA VAL A 486 -0.81 -13.06 16.74
C VAL A 486 -0.16 -12.06 15.81
N PHE A 487 -0.84 -10.96 15.51
CA PHE A 487 -0.33 -9.87 14.68
C PHE A 487 0.41 -8.84 15.54
N ASP A 488 1.61 -8.43 15.13
CA ASP A 488 2.37 -7.33 15.74
C ASP A 488 2.96 -6.46 14.62
N TYR A 489 2.13 -5.55 14.09
CA TYR A 489 2.53 -4.71 12.95
C TYR A 489 3.65 -3.74 13.32
N PHE A 490 3.63 -3.22 14.55
CA PHE A 490 4.63 -2.28 15.04
C PHE A 490 6.05 -2.88 14.96
N HIS A 491 6.19 -4.17 15.32
CA HIS A 491 7.45 -4.90 15.19
C HIS A 491 7.57 -5.74 13.91
N GLN A 492 6.63 -5.62 12.96
CA GLN A 492 6.64 -6.31 11.67
C GLN A 492 6.79 -7.83 11.81
N ARG A 493 6.01 -8.42 12.74
CA ARG A 493 6.06 -9.85 13.00
C ARG A 493 4.67 -10.44 13.22
N ILE A 494 4.56 -11.72 12.95
CA ILE A 494 3.34 -12.50 13.13
C ILE A 494 3.68 -13.86 13.72
N ALA A 495 2.83 -14.41 14.57
CA ALA A 495 2.91 -15.80 15.00
C ALA A 495 1.70 -16.59 14.48
N PHE A 496 1.98 -17.77 13.95
CA PHE A 496 0.98 -18.77 13.58
C PHE A 496 1.05 -19.88 14.61
N LEU A 497 0.14 -19.87 15.58
CA LEU A 497 0.14 -20.86 16.64
C LEU A 497 -0.69 -22.08 16.20
N PRO A 498 -0.10 -23.28 16.16
CA PRO A 498 -0.84 -24.49 15.85
C PRO A 498 -1.96 -24.71 16.87
N ARG A 499 -3.03 -25.31 16.37
CA ARG A 499 -4.10 -25.85 17.21
C ARG A 499 -3.69 -27.21 17.72
N GLU A 500 -3.95 -27.45 19.00
CA GLU A 500 -3.76 -28.77 19.62
C GLU A 500 -4.85 -29.75 19.21
#